data_AF-A0A534VUI2-F1
#
_entry.id   AF-A0A534VUI2-F1
#
_cell.length_a   1.000
_cell.length_b   1.000
_cell.length_c   1.000
_cell.angle_alpha   90.00
_cell.angle_beta   90.00
_cell.angle_gamma   90.00
#
_symmetry.space_group_name_H-M   'P 1'
#
loop_
_entity.id
_entity.type
_entity.pdbx_description
1 polymer ?
#
loop_
_entity_poly.entity_id
_entity_poly.type
_entity_poly.pdbx_seq_one_letter_code
_entity_poly.pdbx_strand_id
1 'polypeptide(L)' 'MAMQLGKRYLCDTCGTEVLCNKPGQGSLTCCGHEMKLKEAKPLPSSD' A
#
# COMPACT_ATOMS: atom_id res chain seq x y z
N MET A 1 11.02 -6.65 2.10
CA MET A 1 10.07 -6.37 1.00
C MET A 1 10.44 -5.05 0.35
N ALA A 2 10.37 -4.94 -0.98
CA ALA A 2 10.60 -3.68 -1.69
C ALA A 2 9.29 -2.92 -1.91
N MET A 3 9.32 -1.60 -1.77
CA MET A 3 8.21 -0.73 -2.09
C MET A 3 7.99 -0.63 -3.59
N GLN A 4 6.79 -1.01 -4.01
CA GLN A 4 6.38 -0.98 -5.41
C GLN A 4 5.74 0.34 -5.81
N LEU A 5 6.24 0.93 -6.90
CA LEU A 5 5.69 2.13 -7.53
C LEU A 5 4.23 1.91 -7.94
N GLY A 6 3.38 2.91 -7.70
CA GLY A 6 1.97 2.91 -8.08
C GLY A 6 1.08 2.07 -7.17
N LYS A 7 1.63 1.44 -6.14
CA LYS A 7 0.83 0.71 -5.15
C LYS A 7 0.42 1.61 -3.98
N ARG A 8 -0.78 1.37 -3.46
CA ARG A 8 -1.29 2.01 -2.25
C ARG A 8 -1.00 1.14 -1.04
N TYR A 9 -0.62 1.75 0.07
CA TYR A 9 -0.44 1.09 1.35
C TYR A 9 -1.41 1.69 2.36
N LEU A 10 -1.98 0.84 3.20
CA LEU A 10 -2.95 1.18 4.24
C LEU A 10 -2.31 0.91 5.61
N CYS A 11 -2.44 1.88 6.50
CA CYS A 11 -2.21 1.67 7.92
C CYS A 11 -3.48 1.14 8.58
N ASP A 12 -3.40 -0.05 9.17
CA ASP A 12 -4.51 -0.69 9.89
C ASP A 12 -4.83 0.04 11.22
N THR A 13 -3.85 0.74 11.80
CA THR A 13 -3.98 1.42 13.10
C THR A 13 -4.70 2.76 13.01
N CYS A 14 -4.34 3.61 12.04
CA CYS A 14 -4.88 4.96 11.91
C CYS A 14 -5.71 5.19 10.64
N GLY A 15 -5.80 4.19 9.75
CA GLY A 15 -6.51 4.29 8.48
C GLY A 15 -5.80 5.13 7.41
N THR A 16 -4.54 5.56 7.66
CA THR A 16 -3.78 6.37 6.68
C THR A 16 -3.51 5.57 5.41
N GLU A 17 -3.75 6.21 4.26
CA GLU A 17 -3.46 5.66 2.95
C GLU A 17 -2.31 6.42 2.30
N VAL A 18 -1.32 5.70 1.77
CA VAL A 18 -0.18 6.30 1.07
C VAL A 18 0.01 5.65 -0.29
N LEU A 19 0.26 6.44 -1.32
CA LEU A 19 0.61 5.97 -2.65
C LEU A 19 2.12 6.02 -2.82
N CYS A 20 2.74 4.88 -3.13
CA CYS A 20 4.16 4.84 -3.42
C CYS A 20 4.41 5.44 -4.82
N ASN A 21 5.04 6.63 -4.88
CA ASN A 21 5.35 7.35 -6.12
C ASN A 21 6.78 7.13 -6.62
N LYS A 22 7.62 6.42 -5.85
CA LYS A 22 8.98 6.03 -6.19
C LYS A 22 9.28 4.67 -5.57
N PRO A 23 9.77 3.69 -6.35
CA PRO A 23 10.11 2.38 -5.81
C PRO A 23 11.32 2.48 -4.88
N GLY A 24 11.40 1.59 -3.90
CA GLY A 24 12.50 1.55 -2.93
C GLY A 24 12.68 0.16 -2.35
N GLN A 25 13.83 -0.13 -1.75
CA GLN A 25 14.12 -1.46 -1.19
C GLN A 25 13.63 -1.65 0.25
N GLY A 26 13.02 -0.61 0.86
CA GLY A 26 12.46 -0.66 2.21
C GLY A 26 10.96 -0.91 2.23
N SER A 27 10.43 -1.09 3.45
CA SER A 27 9.00 -1.13 3.72
C SER A 27 8.51 0.17 4.35
N LEU A 28 7.20 0.45 4.22
CA LEU A 28 6.57 1.60 4.86
C LEU A 28 6.12 1.22 6.26
N THR A 29 6.45 2.05 7.23
CA THR A 29 6.06 1.86 8.63
C THR A 29 5.22 3.04 9.07
N CYS A 30 4.04 2.76 9.64
CA CYS A 30 3.14 3.76 10.21
C CYS A 30 2.66 3.28 11.57
N CYS A 31 2.59 4.18 12.57
CA CYS A 31 2.17 3.83 13.94
C CYS A 31 2.96 2.66 14.56
N GLY A 32 4.25 2.54 14.24
CA GLY A 32 5.13 1.46 14.74
C GLY A 32 4.94 0.10 14.08
N HIS A 33 4.09 -0.01 13.05
CA HIS A 33 3.80 -1.25 12.33
C HIS A 33 4.03 -1.10 10.82
N GLU A 34 4.38 -2.19 10.15
CA GLU A 34 4.53 -2.22 8.69
C GLU A 34 3.16 -2.03 8.01
N MET A 35 3.08 -1.09 7.07
CA MET A 35 1.88 -0.79 6.31
C MET A 35 1.59 -1.92 5.31
N LYS A 36 0.31 -2.25 5.16
CA LYS A 36 -0.12 -3.33 4.26
C LYS A 36 -0.43 -2.78 2.87
N LEU A 37 -0.11 -3.56 1.83
CA LEU A 37 -0.51 -3.22 0.47
C LEU A 37 -2.04 -3.24 0.35
N LYS A 38 -2.65 -2.11 -0.01
CA LYS A 38 -4.06 -2.02 -0.36
C LYS A 38 -4.18 -2.42 -1.83
N GLU A 39 -4.38 -3.71 -2.07
CA GLU A 39 -4.71 -4.19 -3.41
C GLU A 39 -6.07 -3.63 -3.82
N ALA A 40 -6.12 -3.03 -5.00
CA ALA A 40 -7.39 -2.69 -5.61
C ALA A 40 -8.12 -4.00 -5.88
N LYS A 41 -9.30 -4.17 -5.26
CA LYS A 41 -10.15 -5.30 -5.59
C LYS A 41 -10.42 -5.23 -7.09
N PRO A 42 -10.06 -6.26 -7.89
CA PRO A 42 -10.36 -6.23 -9.30
C PRO A 42 -11.86 -6.01 -9.42
N LEU A 43 -12.23 -4.94 -10.12
CA LEU A 43 -13.63 -4.73 -10.47
C LEU A 43 -14.05 -5.98 -11.26
N PRO A 44 -15.18 -6.61 -10.90
CA PRO A 44 -15.68 -7.70 -11.72
C PRO A 44 -15.82 -7.16 -13.14
N SER A 45 -15.13 -7.78 -14.09
CA SER A 45 -15.28 -7.46 -15.51
C SER A 45 -16.77 -7.51 -15.83
N SER A 46 -17.35 -6.34 -16.13
CA SER A 46 -18.70 -6.26 -16.67
C SER A 46 -18.63 -6.64 -18.15
N ASP A 47 -19.10 -7.83 -18.46
CA ASP A 47 -19.55 -8.24 -19.80
C ASP A 47 -20.88 -7.54 -20.13
#